data_AF-A0A1V9EJZ3-F1
#
_entry.id   AF-A0A1V9EJZ3-F1
#
_cell.length_a   1.000
_cell.length_b   1.000
_cell.length_c   1.000
_cell.angle_alpha   90.00
_cell.angle_beta   90.00
_cell.angle_gamma   90.00
#
_symmetry.space_group_name_H-M   'P 1'
#
loop_
_entity.id
_entity.type
_entity.pdbx_description
1 polymer ?
#
loop_
_entity_poly.entity_id
_entity_poly.type
_entity_poly.pdbx_seq_one_letter_code
_entity_poly.pdbx_strand_id
1 'polypeptide(L)'
;MLQKLVLLLISLHCIGAYSQTKHSKKSDFPSYKGLVMAGYQGWFNAPEDGANRGWFHYANHGKFQPGDAKIDLWPDVSEYRKTYKTPFQHADSSVAYVFSSYDASSVDLHFKWMQQYGVDGVFVQRFVTNIKSQNSLHHNNTVLSNALNAAEKYHRAVAVMYDFSGMRPGDEEMVMNDWKHLVDSLRLTTRGNKQPYLYHNGKPLVALWGVGFNDHRAYGLKEVEKIVNFLKNDKEYGGCSILLGVPTYWRELGRDTEKDSALHTLLQQVDIIHPWFVGRYNEESYSSFPQLIKDDIAWCQQHHVDYVPTIFPGFSWHNMYNQSPMNQTPRNRGQFYWKQIIGAIQSGAGMLYVAMFDEVDEGTAIFKISKNPPVGLSNFVTFEKDVREDYYLYLTGMAAKMLRKQIPVQVTVPKP
;
A
#
# COMPACT_ATOMS: atom_id res chain seq x y z
N MET A 1 -4.89 -32.50 78.34
CA MET A 1 -5.15 -31.29 77.53
C MET A 1 -4.45 -31.46 76.19
N LEU A 2 -5.21 -31.74 75.13
CA LEU A 2 -4.69 -31.98 73.78
C LEU A 2 -4.52 -30.61 73.07
N GLN A 3 -3.30 -30.25 72.68
CA GLN A 3 -3.03 -29.10 71.83
C GLN A 3 -3.42 -29.43 70.38
N LYS A 4 -4.35 -28.66 69.82
CA LYS A 4 -4.70 -28.69 68.39
C LYS A 4 -3.74 -27.78 67.63
N LEU A 5 -2.91 -28.35 66.76
CA LEU A 5 -2.14 -27.62 65.76
C LEU A 5 -2.99 -27.58 64.47
N VAL A 6 -3.45 -26.40 64.07
CA VAL A 6 -4.11 -26.19 62.78
C VAL A 6 -3.04 -25.71 61.79
N LEU A 7 -2.66 -26.55 60.83
CA LEU A 7 -1.83 -26.16 59.70
C LEU A 7 -2.73 -25.47 58.66
N LEU A 8 -2.50 -24.17 58.43
CA LEU A 8 -3.11 -23.42 57.35
C LEU A 8 -2.22 -23.53 56.11
N LEU A 9 -2.63 -24.32 55.11
CA LEU A 9 -1.98 -24.40 53.80
C LEU A 9 -2.42 -23.19 52.95
N ILE A 10 -1.56 -22.19 52.83
CA ILE A 10 -1.74 -21.06 51.90
C ILE A 10 -1.19 -21.52 50.54
N SER A 11 -2.09 -21.90 49.63
CA SER A 11 -1.76 -22.13 48.22
C SER A 11 -1.54 -20.78 47.52
N LEU A 12 -0.29 -20.36 47.40
CA LEU A 12 0.13 -19.26 46.53
C LEU A 12 -0.18 -19.63 45.07
N HIS A 13 -1.28 -19.11 44.53
CA HIS A 13 -1.50 -19.13 43.08
C HIS A 13 -0.66 -18.00 42.48
N CYS A 14 0.57 -18.34 42.06
CA CYS A 14 1.33 -17.51 41.15
C CYS A 14 0.57 -17.45 39.82
N ILE A 15 -0.30 -16.46 39.66
CA ILE A 15 -0.80 -16.07 38.35
C ILE A 15 0.41 -15.47 37.62
N GLY A 16 1.13 -16.31 36.90
CA GLY A 16 2.12 -15.85 35.94
C GLY A 16 1.38 -14.96 34.95
N ALA A 17 1.66 -13.65 34.99
CA ALA A 17 1.24 -12.73 33.95
C ALA A 17 1.96 -13.16 32.66
N TYR A 18 1.34 -14.06 31.89
CA TYR A 18 1.76 -14.32 30.52
C TYR A 18 1.63 -12.98 29.79
N SER A 19 2.77 -12.41 29.40
CA SER A 19 2.80 -11.23 28.55
C SER A 19 2.04 -11.55 27.28
N GLN A 20 0.81 -11.09 27.19
CA GLN A 20 -0.04 -11.29 26.02
C GLN A 20 0.07 -10.04 25.16
N THR A 21 0.40 -10.23 23.88
CA THR A 21 0.41 -9.13 22.92
C THR A 21 -0.97 -8.46 22.89
N LYS A 22 -1.00 -7.15 22.62
CA LYS A 22 -2.25 -6.37 22.58
C LYS A 22 -3.16 -6.75 21.42
N HIS A 23 -2.64 -7.47 20.42
CA HIS A 23 -3.35 -7.80 19.19
C HIS A 23 -4.49 -8.80 19.40
N SER A 24 -5.59 -8.62 18.66
CA SER A 24 -6.66 -9.63 18.60
C SER A 24 -6.10 -10.94 18.05
N LYS A 25 -6.61 -12.07 18.53
CA LYS A 25 -6.12 -13.40 18.13
C LYS A 25 -6.47 -13.78 16.68
N LYS A 26 -7.50 -13.15 16.12
CA LYS A 26 -8.06 -13.46 14.80
C LYS A 26 -8.41 -12.18 14.04
N SER A 27 -8.54 -12.33 12.74
CA SER A 27 -9.04 -11.35 11.78
C SER A 27 -9.91 -12.08 10.76
N ASP A 28 -10.84 -11.35 10.13
CA ASP A 28 -11.57 -11.85 8.96
C ASP A 28 -10.66 -12.03 7.74
N PHE A 29 -9.47 -11.41 7.76
CA PHE A 29 -8.40 -11.55 6.78
C PHE A 29 -7.18 -12.22 7.40
N PRO A 30 -7.20 -13.55 7.62
CA PRO A 30 -6.17 -14.26 8.38
C PRO A 30 -4.84 -14.42 7.64
N SER A 31 -4.84 -14.21 6.31
CA SER A 31 -3.66 -14.32 5.46
C SER A 31 -3.76 -13.41 4.24
N TYR A 32 -2.62 -12.87 3.81
CA TYR A 32 -2.49 -12.22 2.52
C TYR A 32 -2.58 -13.21 1.33
N LYS A 33 -2.33 -14.51 1.57
CA LYS A 33 -2.42 -15.54 0.51
C LYS A 33 -3.81 -15.57 -0.13
N GLY A 34 -3.83 -15.51 -1.45
CA GLY A 34 -5.05 -15.49 -2.25
C GLY A 34 -5.70 -14.12 -2.40
N LEU A 35 -5.06 -13.03 -1.93
CA LEU A 35 -5.59 -11.68 -2.07
C LEU A 35 -4.77 -10.84 -3.06
N VAL A 36 -5.46 -9.88 -3.68
CA VAL A 36 -4.87 -8.78 -4.44
C VAL A 36 -5.09 -7.50 -3.64
N MET A 37 -4.00 -6.96 -3.09
CA MET A 37 -4.02 -5.73 -2.30
C MET A 37 -3.36 -4.61 -3.09
N ALA A 38 -3.83 -3.38 -2.94
CA ALA A 38 -3.21 -2.20 -3.55
C ALA A 38 -2.50 -1.35 -2.50
N GLY A 39 -1.45 -0.61 -2.88
CA GLY A 39 -1.01 0.52 -2.07
C GLY A 39 -2.02 1.66 -2.12
N TYR A 40 -2.17 2.36 -1.01
CA TYR A 40 -3.10 3.48 -0.85
C TYR A 40 -2.37 4.64 -0.20
N GLN A 41 -2.16 5.69 -0.96
CA GLN A 41 -1.38 6.85 -0.55
C GLN A 41 -2.19 7.75 0.37
N GLY A 42 -3.43 8.06 -0.02
CA GLY A 42 -4.34 8.86 0.79
C GLY A 42 -3.83 10.28 1.10
N TRP A 43 -2.99 10.85 0.24
CA TRP A 43 -2.28 12.10 0.50
C TRP A 43 -2.80 13.32 -0.27
N PHE A 44 -3.83 13.19 -1.09
CA PHE A 44 -4.30 14.32 -1.90
C PHE A 44 -5.15 15.27 -1.06
N ASN A 45 -4.76 16.54 -0.97
CA ASN A 45 -5.48 17.55 -0.19
C ASN A 45 -5.90 18.75 -1.03
N ALA A 46 -6.97 19.39 -0.61
CA ALA A 46 -7.41 20.67 -1.16
C ALA A 46 -7.39 21.76 -0.08
N PRO A 47 -7.20 23.05 -0.41
CA PRO A 47 -7.14 24.13 0.58
C PRO A 47 -8.37 24.20 1.50
N GLU A 48 -9.56 23.87 0.97
CA GLU A 48 -10.84 23.97 1.67
C GLU A 48 -11.27 22.65 2.34
N ASP A 49 -10.41 21.63 2.36
CA ASP A 49 -10.77 20.31 2.90
C ASP A 49 -10.73 20.20 4.43
N GLY A 50 -10.22 21.23 5.10
CA GLY A 50 -10.09 21.29 6.56
C GLY A 50 -8.82 20.62 7.12
N ALA A 51 -7.99 19.99 6.28
CA ALA A 51 -6.68 19.47 6.68
C ALA A 51 -5.63 20.58 6.84
N ASN A 52 -5.86 21.77 6.26
CA ASN A 52 -4.90 22.89 6.24
C ASN A 52 -3.54 22.50 5.64
N ARG A 53 -3.57 21.75 4.52
CA ARG A 53 -2.36 21.29 3.80
C ARG A 53 -2.24 21.88 2.39
N GLY A 54 -3.17 22.74 2.00
CA GLY A 54 -3.23 23.30 0.65
C GLY A 54 -3.44 22.22 -0.40
N TRP A 55 -2.92 22.44 -1.61
CA TRP A 55 -2.94 21.49 -2.72
C TRP A 55 -1.87 20.38 -2.58
N PHE A 56 -1.82 19.69 -1.43
CA PHE A 56 -0.82 18.65 -1.18
C PHE A 56 -0.96 17.52 -2.20
N HIS A 57 0.16 17.13 -2.82
CA HIS A 57 0.28 16.18 -3.96
C HIS A 57 -0.48 16.52 -5.25
N TYR A 58 -1.29 17.58 -5.29
CA TYR A 58 -1.79 18.14 -6.55
C TYR A 58 -0.86 19.19 -7.14
N ALA A 59 -0.22 19.99 -6.27
CA ALA A 59 0.65 21.09 -6.67
C ALA A 59 2.11 20.64 -6.85
N ASN A 60 2.75 21.19 -7.88
CA ASN A 60 4.21 21.26 -7.93
C ASN A 60 4.62 22.66 -7.44
N HIS A 61 5.75 22.80 -6.74
CA HIS A 61 6.24 24.08 -6.17
C HIS A 61 5.20 24.96 -5.42
N GLY A 62 4.17 24.33 -4.83
CA GLY A 62 3.13 25.01 -4.05
C GLY A 62 1.97 25.63 -4.84
N LYS A 63 1.91 25.49 -6.18
CA LYS A 63 0.79 25.96 -7.00
C LYS A 63 0.09 24.81 -7.72
N PHE A 64 -1.22 24.92 -7.85
CA PHE A 64 -2.04 24.00 -8.63
C PHE A 64 -2.93 24.81 -9.57
N GLN A 65 -2.44 25.01 -10.80
CA GLN A 65 -3.06 25.87 -11.82
C GLN A 65 -2.58 25.43 -13.22
N PRO A 66 -3.23 25.87 -14.32
CA PRO A 66 -2.73 25.56 -15.65
C PRO A 66 -1.23 25.89 -15.82
N GLY A 67 -0.43 24.90 -16.20
CA GLY A 67 1.02 24.99 -16.36
C GLY A 67 1.83 24.62 -15.11
N ASP A 68 1.16 24.42 -13.96
CA ASP A 68 1.77 24.02 -12.70
C ASP A 68 0.87 23.02 -11.95
N ALA A 69 1.14 21.74 -12.19
CA ALA A 69 0.47 20.61 -11.58
C ALA A 69 1.50 19.53 -11.27
N LYS A 70 1.20 18.67 -10.30
CA LYS A 70 1.98 17.45 -10.03
C LYS A 70 1.36 16.22 -10.70
N ILE A 71 0.04 16.23 -10.91
CA ILE A 71 -0.71 15.06 -11.36
C ILE A 71 -0.70 14.86 -12.87
N ASP A 72 -0.56 13.62 -13.31
CA ASP A 72 -0.66 13.24 -14.73
C ASP A 72 -2.01 12.60 -15.06
N LEU A 73 -2.71 12.06 -14.07
CA LEU A 73 -4.08 11.55 -14.22
C LEU A 73 -5.06 12.50 -13.53
N TRP A 74 -6.14 12.86 -14.22
CA TRP A 74 -7.22 13.60 -13.59
C TRP A 74 -8.26 12.65 -13.00
N PRO A 75 -8.57 12.69 -11.69
CA PRO A 75 -9.54 11.78 -11.08
C PRO A 75 -10.95 12.02 -11.64
N ASP A 76 -11.74 10.94 -11.80
CA ASP A 76 -13.17 11.08 -12.05
C ASP A 76 -13.88 11.36 -10.73
N VAL A 77 -14.45 12.56 -10.60
CA VAL A 77 -15.10 13.00 -9.36
C VAL A 77 -16.63 12.90 -9.40
N SER A 78 -17.21 12.31 -10.44
CA SER A 78 -18.66 12.27 -10.66
C SER A 78 -19.47 11.57 -9.56
N GLU A 79 -18.87 10.60 -8.86
CA GLU A 79 -19.49 9.87 -7.74
C GLU A 79 -19.15 10.43 -6.35
N TYR A 80 -18.24 11.41 -6.26
CA TYR A 80 -17.81 11.94 -4.97
C TYR A 80 -18.87 12.85 -4.38
N ARG A 81 -19.15 12.64 -3.09
CA ARG A 81 -20.09 13.49 -2.33
C ARG A 81 -19.57 14.93 -2.16
N LYS A 82 -18.26 15.08 -2.04
CA LYS A 82 -17.57 16.36 -1.89
C LYS A 82 -16.45 16.44 -2.91
N THR A 83 -16.34 17.61 -3.52
CA THR A 83 -15.35 17.90 -4.55
C THR A 83 -14.86 19.33 -4.38
N TYR A 84 -13.64 19.59 -4.81
CA TYR A 84 -12.96 20.86 -4.61
C TYR A 84 -12.70 21.54 -5.94
N LYS A 85 -13.13 22.80 -6.01
CA LYS A 85 -12.98 23.64 -7.20
C LYS A 85 -11.50 23.89 -7.46
N THR A 86 -11.08 23.71 -8.70
CA THR A 86 -9.70 23.99 -9.13
C THR A 86 -9.65 25.24 -10.04
N PRO A 87 -8.45 25.79 -10.30
CA PRO A 87 -8.26 26.82 -11.33
C PRO A 87 -8.31 26.29 -12.78
N PHE A 88 -8.51 24.99 -12.99
CA PHE A 88 -8.51 24.37 -14.31
C PHE A 88 -9.91 24.40 -14.94
N GLN A 89 -9.95 24.37 -16.27
CA GLN A 89 -11.20 24.35 -17.05
C GLN A 89 -11.18 23.22 -18.07
N HIS A 90 -12.36 22.65 -18.33
CA HIS A 90 -12.60 21.74 -19.43
C HIS A 90 -12.68 22.51 -20.77
N ALA A 91 -12.70 21.79 -21.89
CA ALA A 91 -12.76 22.39 -23.22
C ALA A 91 -14.03 23.25 -23.44
N ASP A 92 -15.11 22.97 -22.72
CA ASP A 92 -16.35 23.75 -22.73
C ASP A 92 -16.34 24.95 -21.77
N SER A 93 -15.18 25.28 -21.18
CA SER A 93 -14.97 26.33 -20.18
C SER A 93 -15.62 26.06 -18.81
N SER A 94 -16.22 24.88 -18.59
CA SER A 94 -16.67 24.48 -17.26
C SER A 94 -15.48 24.24 -16.33
N VAL A 95 -15.69 24.48 -15.04
CA VAL A 95 -14.65 24.35 -14.01
C VAL A 95 -14.37 22.86 -13.75
N ALA A 96 -13.08 22.49 -13.68
CA ALA A 96 -12.68 21.14 -13.29
C ALA A 96 -12.52 21.01 -11.76
N TYR A 97 -12.83 19.83 -11.24
CA TYR A 97 -12.85 19.53 -9.81
C TYR A 97 -11.97 18.32 -9.48
N VAL A 98 -11.48 18.26 -8.24
CA VAL A 98 -10.75 17.13 -7.66
C VAL A 98 -11.33 16.72 -6.32
N PHE A 99 -10.96 15.55 -5.81
CA PHE A 99 -11.34 15.08 -4.47
C PHE A 99 -10.26 15.42 -3.42
N SER A 100 -10.58 15.24 -2.14
CA SER A 100 -9.57 15.19 -1.06
C SER A 100 -9.58 13.81 -0.40
N SER A 101 -8.40 13.25 -0.14
CA SER A 101 -8.22 12.02 0.63
C SER A 101 -8.58 12.22 2.12
N TYR A 102 -8.57 13.46 2.62
CA TYR A 102 -8.94 13.78 4.00
C TYR A 102 -10.43 13.57 4.28
N ASP A 103 -11.27 13.75 3.25
CA ASP A 103 -12.71 13.56 3.37
C ASP A 103 -13.08 12.08 3.59
N ALA A 104 -13.79 11.82 4.68
CA ALA A 104 -14.30 10.48 4.98
C ALA A 104 -15.19 9.92 3.85
N SER A 105 -15.94 10.76 3.13
CA SER A 105 -16.77 10.31 2.00
C SER A 105 -15.95 9.87 0.78
N SER A 106 -14.74 10.41 0.58
CA SER A 106 -13.84 9.96 -0.48
C SER A 106 -13.32 8.56 -0.17
N VAL A 107 -12.84 8.36 1.06
CA VAL A 107 -12.35 7.06 1.51
C VAL A 107 -13.48 6.02 1.52
N ASP A 108 -14.68 6.37 2.00
CA ASP A 108 -15.84 5.48 1.96
C ASP A 108 -16.18 5.04 0.52
N LEU A 109 -16.15 5.96 -0.44
CA LEU A 109 -16.38 5.65 -1.87
C LEU A 109 -15.30 4.73 -2.43
N HIS A 110 -14.03 4.97 -2.11
CA HIS A 110 -12.92 4.11 -2.55
C HIS A 110 -13.11 2.66 -2.10
N PHE A 111 -13.48 2.44 -0.84
CA PHE A 111 -13.74 1.09 -0.31
C PHE A 111 -15.04 0.47 -0.86
N LYS A 112 -16.06 1.30 -1.14
CA LYS A 112 -17.25 0.86 -1.88
C LYS A 112 -16.87 0.31 -3.25
N TRP A 113 -16.04 1.03 -4.00
CA TRP A 113 -15.52 0.53 -5.28
C TRP A 113 -14.73 -0.77 -5.10
N MET A 114 -13.83 -0.85 -4.11
CA MET A 114 -13.10 -2.10 -3.84
C MET A 114 -14.05 -3.29 -3.65
N GLN A 115 -15.13 -3.13 -2.88
CA GLN A 115 -16.16 -4.15 -2.73
C GLN A 115 -16.86 -4.47 -4.06
N GLN A 116 -17.31 -3.45 -4.80
CA GLN A 116 -18.05 -3.63 -6.05
C GLN A 116 -17.26 -4.39 -7.11
N TYR A 117 -15.97 -4.07 -7.25
CA TYR A 117 -15.11 -4.71 -8.25
C TYR A 117 -14.39 -5.95 -7.73
N GLY A 118 -14.39 -6.19 -6.42
CA GLY A 118 -13.72 -7.34 -5.82
C GLY A 118 -12.22 -7.16 -5.61
N VAL A 119 -11.74 -5.92 -5.43
CA VAL A 119 -10.41 -5.62 -4.91
C VAL A 119 -10.40 -5.98 -3.42
N ASP A 120 -9.37 -6.70 -2.95
CA ASP A 120 -9.45 -7.33 -1.62
C ASP A 120 -9.19 -6.36 -0.47
N GLY A 121 -8.39 -5.33 -0.71
CA GLY A 121 -8.07 -4.33 0.29
C GLY A 121 -6.84 -3.51 -0.07
N VAL A 122 -6.32 -2.79 0.93
CA VAL A 122 -5.19 -1.87 0.73
C VAL A 122 -4.15 -1.89 1.85
N PHE A 123 -2.91 -1.54 1.48
CA PHE A 123 -1.87 -1.08 2.39
C PHE A 123 -1.90 0.46 2.44
N VAL A 124 -2.35 1.02 3.56
CA VAL A 124 -2.36 2.48 3.78
C VAL A 124 -0.94 2.92 4.12
N GLN A 125 -0.34 3.73 3.24
CA GLN A 125 1.06 4.14 3.36
C GLN A 125 1.24 5.27 4.37
N ARG A 126 2.34 5.18 5.12
CA ARG A 126 2.75 6.14 6.15
C ARG A 126 4.24 6.43 5.98
N PHE A 127 4.55 7.57 5.39
CA PHE A 127 5.93 8.02 5.23
C PHE A 127 6.51 8.44 6.58
N VAL A 128 7.72 7.98 6.88
CA VAL A 128 8.45 8.34 8.11
C VAL A 128 8.67 9.85 8.21
N THR A 129 8.81 10.54 7.09
CA THR A 129 8.89 12.02 7.06
C THR A 129 7.57 12.68 7.45
N ASN A 130 6.43 12.08 7.11
CA ASN A 130 5.11 12.63 7.42
C ASN A 130 4.72 12.47 8.90
N ILE A 131 5.23 11.46 9.60
CA ILE A 131 4.94 11.28 11.04
C ILE A 131 5.68 12.28 11.94
N LYS A 132 6.68 13.02 11.41
CA LYS A 132 7.43 14.03 12.17
C LYS A 132 6.68 15.34 12.39
N SER A 133 5.77 15.67 11.47
CA SER A 133 4.96 16.90 11.53
C SER A 133 3.59 16.59 12.12
N GLN A 134 3.16 17.37 13.10
CA GLN A 134 1.84 17.18 13.73
C GLN A 134 0.69 17.31 12.72
N ASN A 135 0.79 18.22 11.76
CA ASN A 135 -0.24 18.39 10.74
C ASN A 135 -0.31 17.15 9.80
N SER A 136 0.85 16.68 9.31
CA SER A 136 0.91 15.49 8.47
C SER A 136 0.51 14.22 9.23
N LEU A 137 0.88 14.10 10.51
CA LEU A 137 0.47 12.99 11.37
C LEU A 137 -1.05 12.97 11.59
N HIS A 138 -1.65 14.14 11.86
CA HIS A 138 -3.10 14.29 12.01
C HIS A 138 -3.84 13.87 10.72
N HIS A 139 -3.36 14.30 9.55
CA HIS A 139 -3.90 13.86 8.26
C HIS A 139 -3.80 12.33 8.12
N ASN A 140 -2.61 11.76 8.32
CA ASN A 140 -2.39 10.31 8.19
C ASN A 140 -3.28 9.51 9.15
N ASN A 141 -3.47 9.97 10.39
CA ASN A 141 -4.35 9.34 11.36
C ASN A 141 -5.83 9.45 10.97
N THR A 142 -6.24 10.60 10.43
CA THR A 142 -7.61 10.80 9.94
C THR A 142 -7.92 9.85 8.78
N VAL A 143 -7.03 9.79 7.78
CA VAL A 143 -7.21 8.91 6.62
C VAL A 143 -7.19 7.43 7.02
N LEU A 144 -6.27 7.02 7.90
CA LEU A 144 -6.23 5.64 8.39
C LEU A 144 -7.49 5.27 9.20
N SER A 145 -7.99 6.18 10.04
CA SER A 145 -9.24 5.97 10.78
C SER A 145 -10.44 5.80 9.83
N ASN A 146 -10.53 6.66 8.81
CA ASN A 146 -11.56 6.55 7.76
C ASN A 146 -11.45 5.21 7.01
N ALA A 147 -10.22 4.80 6.66
CA ALA A 147 -9.97 3.53 5.98
C ALA A 147 -10.38 2.33 6.84
N LEU A 148 -10.07 2.31 8.14
CA LEU A 148 -10.47 1.23 9.05
C LEU A 148 -12.00 1.12 9.16
N ASN A 149 -12.70 2.25 9.27
CA ASN A 149 -14.16 2.26 9.36
C ASN A 149 -14.81 1.81 8.04
N ALA A 150 -14.28 2.26 6.90
CA ALA A 150 -14.77 1.87 5.59
C ALA A 150 -14.46 0.38 5.29
N ALA A 151 -13.29 -0.10 5.70
CA ALA A 151 -12.89 -1.50 5.59
C ALA A 151 -13.82 -2.44 6.35
N GLU A 152 -14.22 -2.06 7.57
CA GLU A 152 -15.22 -2.79 8.35
C GLU A 152 -16.59 -2.80 7.67
N LYS A 153 -17.05 -1.62 7.19
CA LYS A 153 -18.34 -1.47 6.50
C LYS A 153 -18.43 -2.28 5.20
N TYR A 154 -17.37 -2.26 4.38
CA TYR A 154 -17.36 -2.89 3.06
C TYR A 154 -16.69 -4.27 3.06
N HIS A 155 -16.30 -4.75 4.24
CA HIS A 155 -15.60 -6.03 4.45
C HIS A 155 -14.39 -6.16 3.53
N ARG A 156 -13.46 -5.21 3.58
CA ARG A 156 -12.18 -5.20 2.84
C ARG A 156 -11.01 -5.22 3.79
N ALA A 157 -9.86 -5.73 3.36
CA ALA A 157 -8.66 -5.78 4.18
C ALA A 157 -7.97 -4.40 4.26
N VAL A 158 -7.36 -4.11 5.41
CA VAL A 158 -6.48 -2.95 5.60
C VAL A 158 -5.21 -3.37 6.34
N ALA A 159 -4.05 -2.91 5.89
CA ALA A 159 -2.80 -2.97 6.66
C ALA A 159 -2.06 -1.63 6.58
N VAL A 160 -1.15 -1.41 7.52
CA VAL A 160 -0.23 -0.26 7.47
C VAL A 160 1.03 -0.64 6.73
N MET A 161 1.50 0.26 5.86
CA MET A 161 2.84 0.23 5.28
C MET A 161 3.63 1.45 5.71
N TYR A 162 4.75 1.25 6.40
CA TYR A 162 5.71 2.32 6.67
C TYR A 162 6.63 2.49 5.47
N ASP A 163 6.65 3.69 4.90
CA ASP A 163 7.57 4.06 3.83
C ASP A 163 8.76 4.80 4.42
N PHE A 164 9.95 4.23 4.25
CA PHE A 164 11.18 4.76 4.82
C PHE A 164 11.86 5.82 3.94
N SER A 165 11.24 6.29 2.86
CA SER A 165 11.75 7.42 2.07
C SER A 165 12.01 8.63 2.96
N GLY A 166 13.25 9.14 2.92
CA GLY A 166 13.68 10.28 3.72
C GLY A 166 13.89 9.99 5.21
N MET A 167 13.82 8.72 5.64
CA MET A 167 14.22 8.29 6.97
C MET A 167 15.73 8.53 7.21
N ARG A 168 16.09 8.80 8.45
CA ARG A 168 17.45 9.02 8.95
C ARG A 168 17.70 8.17 10.20
N PRO A 169 18.96 7.89 10.57
CA PRO A 169 19.28 7.21 11.81
C PRO A 169 18.68 7.92 13.02
N GLY A 170 18.02 7.15 13.91
CA GLY A 170 17.25 7.65 15.05
C GLY A 170 15.74 7.76 14.78
N ASP A 171 15.31 7.83 13.52
CA ASP A 171 13.90 7.88 13.18
C ASP A 171 13.17 6.55 13.41
N GLU A 172 13.89 5.44 13.61
CA GLU A 172 13.28 4.14 13.91
C GLU A 172 12.46 4.17 15.20
N GLU A 173 12.85 5.01 16.16
CA GLU A 173 12.08 5.25 17.38
C GLU A 173 10.70 5.85 17.08
N MET A 174 10.60 6.72 16.06
CA MET A 174 9.33 7.30 15.67
C MET A 174 8.41 6.26 15.03
N VAL A 175 8.94 5.32 14.24
CA VAL A 175 8.16 4.20 13.69
C VAL A 175 7.61 3.33 14.82
N MET A 176 8.46 2.96 15.78
CA MET A 176 8.04 2.14 16.92
C MET A 176 6.99 2.85 17.78
N ASN A 177 7.14 4.16 18.01
CA ASN A 177 6.18 4.93 18.80
C ASN A 177 4.86 5.20 18.05
N ASP A 178 4.90 5.43 16.73
CA ASP A 178 3.69 5.51 15.91
C ASP A 178 2.92 4.19 15.96
N TRP A 179 3.59 3.04 15.81
CA TRP A 179 2.93 1.72 15.92
C TRP A 179 2.21 1.54 17.25
N LYS A 180 2.87 1.87 18.38
CA LYS A 180 2.23 1.84 19.72
C LYS A 180 0.98 2.72 19.75
N HIS A 181 1.09 3.95 19.26
CA HIS A 181 -0.02 4.89 19.19
C HIS A 181 -1.18 4.35 18.34
N LEU A 182 -0.90 3.76 17.17
CA LEU A 182 -1.93 3.19 16.30
C LEU A 182 -2.66 2.01 16.96
N VAL A 183 -1.92 1.12 17.63
CA VAL A 183 -2.50 -0.02 18.36
C VAL A 183 -3.39 0.46 19.50
N ASP A 184 -2.92 1.42 20.30
CA ASP A 184 -3.63 1.88 21.50
C ASP A 184 -4.77 2.85 21.19
N SER A 185 -4.51 3.86 20.36
CA SER A 185 -5.43 4.98 20.14
C SER A 185 -6.39 4.74 18.97
N LEU A 186 -5.89 4.22 17.84
CA LEU A 186 -6.73 3.91 16.67
C LEU A 186 -7.33 2.50 16.71
N ARG A 187 -6.94 1.71 17.72
CA ARG A 187 -7.34 0.30 17.90
C ARG A 187 -7.04 -0.52 16.65
N LEU A 188 -5.89 -0.26 16.02
CA LEU A 188 -5.55 -0.77 14.69
C LEU A 188 -5.76 -2.28 14.53
N THR A 189 -5.42 -3.04 15.57
CA THR A 189 -5.46 -4.51 15.61
C THR A 189 -6.30 -5.06 16.78
N THR A 190 -7.08 -4.19 17.43
CA THR A 190 -7.83 -4.48 18.67
C THR A 190 -9.34 -4.23 18.51
N ARG A 191 -9.84 -4.39 17.28
CA ARG A 191 -11.25 -4.24 16.88
C ARG A 191 -12.07 -5.53 16.97
N GLY A 192 -11.58 -6.52 17.71
CA GLY A 192 -12.22 -7.82 17.89
C GLY A 192 -11.82 -8.84 16.82
N ASN A 193 -12.33 -10.07 16.96
CA ASN A 193 -11.86 -11.22 16.19
C ASN A 193 -12.34 -11.26 14.72
N LYS A 194 -13.21 -10.34 14.32
CA LYS A 194 -13.72 -10.15 12.95
C LYS A 194 -13.29 -8.80 12.35
N GLN A 195 -12.16 -8.28 12.82
CA GLN A 195 -11.65 -7.00 12.36
C GLN A 195 -11.16 -7.07 10.90
N PRO A 196 -11.11 -5.92 10.19
CA PRO A 196 -10.64 -5.86 8.81
C PRO A 196 -9.11 -5.83 8.67
N TYR A 197 -8.36 -5.74 9.78
CA TYR A 197 -6.91 -5.63 9.70
C TYR A 197 -6.28 -6.90 9.12
N LEU A 198 -5.43 -6.78 8.11
CA LEU A 198 -4.83 -7.93 7.43
C LEU A 198 -3.84 -8.64 8.34
N TYR A 199 -4.01 -9.95 8.45
CA TYR A 199 -3.09 -10.85 9.14
C TYR A 199 -2.34 -11.69 8.12
N HIS A 200 -1.22 -12.25 8.55
CA HIS A 200 -0.48 -13.27 7.84
C HIS A 200 0.16 -14.21 8.88
N ASN A 201 0.19 -15.51 8.60
CA ASN A 201 0.64 -16.52 9.57
C ASN A 201 -0.01 -16.38 10.97
N GLY A 202 -1.29 -15.97 11.02
CA GLY A 202 -2.04 -15.78 12.26
C GLY A 202 -1.65 -14.54 13.09
N LYS A 203 -0.82 -13.64 12.54
CA LYS A 203 -0.33 -12.42 13.19
C LYS A 203 -0.71 -11.18 12.38
N PRO A 204 -0.90 -9.99 13.00
CA PRO A 204 -1.09 -8.76 12.26
C PRO A 204 0.07 -8.54 11.27
N LEU A 205 -0.23 -8.19 10.03
CA LEU A 205 0.78 -7.88 9.03
C LEU A 205 1.16 -6.41 9.08
N VAL A 206 2.46 -6.13 9.13
CA VAL A 206 3.02 -4.77 9.00
C VAL A 206 3.96 -4.75 7.80
N ALA A 207 3.77 -3.80 6.89
CA ALA A 207 4.63 -3.64 5.72
C ALA A 207 5.69 -2.56 5.98
N LEU A 208 6.93 -2.83 5.62
CA LEU A 208 8.08 -1.92 5.73
C LEU A 208 8.68 -1.76 4.33
N TRP A 209 8.50 -0.59 3.71
CA TRP A 209 8.96 -0.35 2.35
C TRP A 209 10.27 0.43 2.33
N GLY A 210 11.14 0.04 1.40
CA GLY A 210 12.32 0.82 1.04
C GLY A 210 13.66 0.24 1.49
N VAL A 211 13.74 -1.06 1.75
CA VAL A 211 14.90 -1.65 2.42
C VAL A 211 15.87 -2.25 1.40
N GLY A 212 17.13 -1.80 1.41
CA GLY A 212 18.22 -2.37 0.61
C GLY A 212 18.45 -1.72 -0.75
N PHE A 213 17.84 -0.55 -1.04
CA PHE A 213 18.08 0.20 -2.28
C PHE A 213 19.43 0.91 -2.27
N ASN A 214 20.15 0.87 -3.39
CA ASN A 214 21.46 1.53 -3.52
C ASN A 214 21.40 3.01 -3.94
N ASP A 215 20.29 3.69 -3.65
CA ASP A 215 20.01 5.09 -4.01
C ASP A 215 20.48 6.10 -2.93
N HIS A 216 21.49 5.71 -2.15
CA HIS A 216 22.14 6.53 -1.11
C HIS A 216 21.21 6.97 0.03
N ARG A 217 20.41 6.04 0.56
CA ARG A 217 19.56 6.29 1.73
C ARG A 217 20.41 6.61 2.96
N ALA A 218 19.87 7.47 3.83
CA ALA A 218 20.57 7.91 5.03
C ALA A 218 20.53 6.90 6.18
N TYR A 219 19.53 6.01 6.18
CA TYR A 219 19.40 4.88 7.10
C TYR A 219 19.92 3.60 6.43
N GLY A 220 20.18 2.55 7.20
CA GLY A 220 20.58 1.26 6.67
C GLY A 220 19.92 0.09 7.37
N LEU A 221 20.49 -1.10 7.18
CA LEU A 221 19.94 -2.36 7.71
C LEU A 221 19.88 -2.37 9.24
N LYS A 222 20.78 -1.67 9.93
CA LYS A 222 20.80 -1.59 11.40
C LYS A 222 19.52 -0.97 11.96
N GLU A 223 19.06 0.15 11.40
CA GLU A 223 17.82 0.80 11.84
C GLU A 223 16.61 -0.09 11.51
N VAL A 224 16.62 -0.75 10.35
CA VAL A 224 15.54 -1.65 9.93
C VAL A 224 15.44 -2.89 10.83
N GLU A 225 16.57 -3.52 11.16
CA GLU A 225 16.64 -4.66 12.07
C GLU A 225 16.04 -4.32 13.44
N LYS A 226 16.28 -3.10 13.94
CA LYS A 226 15.71 -2.63 15.20
C LYS A 226 14.17 -2.54 15.13
N ILE A 227 13.62 -2.02 14.03
CA ILE A 227 12.17 -1.97 13.79
C ILE A 227 11.59 -3.39 13.68
N VAL A 228 12.22 -4.25 12.88
CA VAL A 228 11.81 -5.65 12.68
C VAL A 228 11.80 -6.40 14.00
N ASN A 229 12.86 -6.27 14.81
CA ASN A 229 12.95 -6.88 16.12
C ASN A 229 11.85 -6.37 17.06
N PHE A 230 11.56 -5.08 17.09
CA PHE A 230 10.45 -4.54 17.88
C PHE A 230 9.10 -5.13 17.45
N LEU A 231 8.77 -5.05 16.15
CA LEU A 231 7.49 -5.55 15.63
C LEU A 231 7.31 -7.07 15.83
N LYS A 232 8.40 -7.85 15.87
CA LYS A 232 8.33 -9.29 16.14
C LYS A 232 8.33 -9.63 17.62
N ASN A 233 9.17 -8.98 18.42
CA ASN A 233 9.57 -9.49 19.74
C ASN A 233 9.18 -8.58 20.91
N ASP A 234 8.66 -7.38 20.67
CA ASP A 234 8.13 -6.56 21.77
C ASP A 234 6.98 -7.30 22.48
N LYS A 235 6.98 -7.20 23.82
CA LYS A 235 6.10 -7.96 24.70
C LYS A 235 4.63 -7.56 24.61
N GLU A 236 4.35 -6.31 24.26
CA GLU A 236 3.01 -5.74 24.20
C GLU A 236 2.58 -5.46 22.77
N TYR A 237 3.47 -4.88 21.97
CA TYR A 237 3.18 -4.39 20.62
C TYR A 237 3.80 -5.23 19.51
N GLY A 238 4.57 -6.26 19.88
CA GLY A 238 5.18 -7.20 18.96
C GLY A 238 4.26 -8.38 18.62
N GLY A 239 4.84 -9.44 18.06
CA GLY A 239 4.07 -10.58 17.55
C GLY A 239 3.42 -10.31 16.19
N CYS A 240 3.98 -9.40 15.40
CA CYS A 240 3.56 -9.14 14.03
C CYS A 240 4.25 -10.07 13.02
N SER A 241 3.60 -10.28 11.89
CA SER A 241 4.25 -10.73 10.65
C SER A 241 4.68 -9.52 9.83
N ILE A 242 5.76 -9.66 9.07
CA ILE A 242 6.40 -8.54 8.37
C ILE A 242 6.45 -8.79 6.88
N LEU A 243 5.98 -7.81 6.10
CA LEU A 243 6.24 -7.69 4.68
C LEU A 243 7.36 -6.68 4.47
N LEU A 244 8.43 -7.05 3.77
CA LEU A 244 9.58 -6.19 3.47
C LEU A 244 9.59 -5.79 2.00
N GLY A 245 9.47 -4.49 1.74
CA GLY A 245 9.54 -3.86 0.43
C GLY A 245 11.00 -3.62 0.02
N VAL A 246 11.44 -4.26 -1.05
CA VAL A 246 12.85 -4.36 -1.46
C VAL A 246 13.06 -3.94 -2.93
N PRO A 247 14.31 -3.74 -3.39
CA PRO A 247 14.60 -3.48 -4.79
C PRO A 247 14.25 -4.67 -5.69
N THR A 248 14.24 -4.47 -7.00
CA THR A 248 13.88 -5.52 -7.97
C THR A 248 14.86 -6.69 -7.94
N TYR A 249 16.16 -6.41 -7.90
CA TYR A 249 17.21 -7.42 -8.08
C TYR A 249 17.81 -7.87 -6.73
N TRP A 250 17.00 -7.83 -5.68
CA TRP A 250 17.39 -8.10 -4.29
C TRP A 250 18.03 -9.48 -4.11
N ARG A 251 17.52 -10.52 -4.80
CA ARG A 251 17.98 -11.91 -4.65
C ARG A 251 19.47 -12.06 -4.94
N GLU A 252 19.96 -11.33 -5.95
CA GLU A 252 21.36 -11.38 -6.41
C GLU A 252 22.18 -10.18 -5.93
N LEU A 253 21.60 -9.33 -5.07
CA LEU A 253 22.12 -8.01 -4.72
C LEU A 253 22.47 -7.19 -5.97
N GLY A 254 21.70 -7.33 -7.05
CA GLY A 254 22.00 -6.78 -8.37
C GLY A 254 21.57 -5.32 -8.52
N ARG A 255 21.97 -4.69 -9.63
CA ARG A 255 21.51 -3.40 -10.20
C ARG A 255 21.07 -2.31 -9.21
N ASP A 256 19.88 -2.41 -8.62
CA ASP A 256 19.24 -1.42 -7.74
C ASP A 256 19.33 -1.76 -6.24
N THR A 257 20.10 -2.79 -5.89
CA THR A 257 20.29 -3.30 -4.52
C THR A 257 21.69 -2.97 -4.00
N GLU A 258 21.77 -2.62 -2.72
CA GLU A 258 23.03 -2.51 -1.99
C GLU A 258 23.80 -3.84 -2.00
N LYS A 259 25.13 -3.78 -1.92
CA LYS A 259 26.01 -4.96 -1.97
C LYS A 259 26.27 -5.56 -0.58
N ASP A 260 25.41 -5.29 0.40
CA ASP A 260 25.54 -5.80 1.75
C ASP A 260 24.83 -7.15 1.92
N SER A 261 25.62 -8.20 2.16
CA SER A 261 25.11 -9.56 2.41
C SER A 261 24.21 -9.67 3.66
N ALA A 262 24.29 -8.73 4.61
CA ALA A 262 23.37 -8.69 5.75
C ALA A 262 21.90 -8.52 5.32
N LEU A 263 21.64 -8.01 4.11
CA LEU A 263 20.29 -7.93 3.57
C LEU A 263 19.65 -9.33 3.49
N HIS A 264 20.37 -10.36 3.03
CA HIS A 264 19.81 -11.73 3.00
C HIS A 264 19.51 -12.29 4.38
N THR A 265 20.30 -11.93 5.40
CA THR A 265 20.02 -12.28 6.79
C THR A 265 18.70 -11.66 7.25
N LEU A 266 18.47 -10.38 6.95
CA LEU A 266 17.21 -9.69 7.25
C LEU A 266 16.03 -10.30 6.49
N LEU A 267 16.22 -10.65 5.21
CA LEU A 267 15.18 -11.24 4.36
C LEU A 267 14.69 -12.59 4.90
N GLN A 268 15.57 -13.39 5.48
CA GLN A 268 15.20 -14.66 6.14
C GLN A 268 14.46 -14.47 7.47
N GLN A 269 14.47 -13.25 8.02
CA GLN A 269 13.80 -12.93 9.27
C GLN A 269 12.38 -12.37 9.07
N VAL A 270 11.94 -12.09 7.85
CA VAL A 270 10.60 -11.55 7.57
C VAL A 270 9.64 -12.64 7.09
N ASP A 271 8.36 -12.29 6.89
CA ASP A 271 7.33 -13.25 6.50
C ASP A 271 7.00 -13.16 5.01
N ILE A 272 7.10 -11.97 4.41
CA ILE A 272 6.82 -11.73 3.00
C ILE A 272 7.88 -10.80 2.39
N ILE A 273 8.38 -11.13 1.20
CA ILE A 273 9.23 -10.26 0.38
C ILE A 273 8.40 -9.63 -0.74
N HIS A 274 8.54 -8.32 -0.93
CA HIS A 274 7.80 -7.51 -1.89
C HIS A 274 8.77 -6.66 -2.72
N PRO A 275 9.21 -7.11 -3.91
CA PRO A 275 10.07 -6.29 -4.76
C PRO A 275 9.28 -5.20 -5.48
N TRP A 276 9.87 -4.02 -5.58
CA TRP A 276 9.31 -2.89 -6.33
C TRP A 276 9.63 -3.00 -7.82
N PHE A 277 8.61 -2.97 -8.68
CA PHE A 277 8.76 -3.12 -10.14
C PHE A 277 8.40 -1.87 -10.96
N VAL A 278 7.73 -0.87 -10.38
CA VAL A 278 7.37 0.35 -11.13
C VAL A 278 8.64 1.01 -11.68
N GLY A 279 8.59 1.39 -12.97
CA GLY A 279 9.72 2.00 -13.68
C GLY A 279 10.84 1.03 -14.08
N ARG A 280 10.68 -0.29 -13.91
CA ARG A 280 11.71 -1.29 -14.26
C ARG A 280 11.54 -1.90 -15.65
N TYR A 281 10.32 -1.84 -16.17
CA TYR A 281 9.96 -2.34 -17.49
C TYR A 281 8.73 -1.60 -18.02
N ASN A 282 8.50 -1.77 -19.31
CA ASN A 282 7.25 -1.47 -20.01
C ASN A 282 6.74 -2.76 -20.68
N GLU A 283 5.68 -2.67 -21.50
CA GLU A 283 5.11 -3.85 -22.13
C GLU A 283 6.11 -4.64 -23.00
N GLU A 284 7.00 -3.93 -23.70
CA GLU A 284 8.00 -4.54 -24.59
C GLU A 284 9.11 -5.24 -23.81
N SER A 285 9.59 -4.62 -22.72
CA SER A 285 10.71 -5.13 -21.91
C SER A 285 10.31 -6.08 -20.78
N TYR A 286 9.01 -6.35 -20.57
CA TYR A 286 8.51 -7.24 -19.50
C TYR A 286 8.91 -8.72 -19.66
N SER A 287 9.30 -9.19 -20.84
CA SER A 287 9.39 -10.62 -21.17
C SER A 287 10.32 -11.46 -20.27
N SER A 288 11.32 -10.86 -19.62
CA SER A 288 12.23 -11.54 -18.69
C SER A 288 11.71 -11.64 -17.24
N PHE A 289 10.73 -10.81 -16.86
CA PHE A 289 10.25 -10.74 -15.48
C PHE A 289 9.53 -12.00 -14.98
N PRO A 290 8.76 -12.76 -15.79
CA PRO A 290 8.21 -14.03 -15.34
C PRO A 290 9.28 -15.00 -14.84
N GLN A 291 10.45 -15.06 -15.49
CA GLN A 291 11.55 -15.92 -15.03
C GLN A 291 12.16 -15.39 -13.73
N LEU A 292 12.41 -14.07 -13.64
CA LEU A 292 12.90 -13.44 -12.42
C LEU A 292 11.97 -13.73 -11.22
N ILE A 293 10.66 -13.61 -11.40
CA ILE A 293 9.65 -13.93 -10.37
C ILE A 293 9.72 -15.40 -9.95
N LYS A 294 9.91 -16.34 -10.89
CA LYS A 294 10.05 -17.78 -10.55
C LYS A 294 11.27 -18.03 -9.69
N ASP A 295 12.40 -17.43 -10.04
CA ASP A 295 13.65 -17.61 -9.32
C ASP A 295 13.58 -16.99 -7.91
N ASP A 296 12.94 -15.81 -7.79
CA ASP A 296 12.65 -15.17 -6.51
C ASP A 296 11.73 -16.02 -5.63
N ILE A 297 10.64 -16.57 -6.20
CA ILE A 297 9.73 -17.48 -5.48
C ILE A 297 10.49 -18.73 -5.01
N ALA A 298 11.36 -19.31 -5.84
CA ALA A 298 12.14 -20.48 -5.47
C ALA A 298 13.08 -20.20 -4.28
N TRP A 299 13.74 -19.04 -4.28
CA TRP A 299 14.54 -18.59 -3.14
C TRP A 299 13.68 -18.43 -1.89
N CYS A 300 12.53 -17.75 -2.00
CA CYS A 300 11.61 -17.54 -0.88
C CYS A 300 11.13 -18.87 -0.28
N GLN A 301 10.80 -19.86 -1.11
CA GLN A 301 10.41 -21.20 -0.68
C GLN A 301 11.53 -21.93 0.09
N GLN A 302 12.79 -21.85 -0.38
CA GLN A 302 13.94 -22.45 0.29
C GLN A 302 14.19 -21.84 1.67
N HIS A 303 13.81 -20.57 1.86
CA HIS A 303 14.01 -19.82 3.10
C HIS A 303 12.74 -19.68 3.96
N HIS A 304 11.63 -20.34 3.58
CA HIS A 304 10.35 -20.28 4.29
C HIS A 304 9.77 -18.86 4.43
N VAL A 305 9.98 -18.03 3.42
CA VAL A 305 9.41 -16.68 3.29
C VAL A 305 8.41 -16.70 2.15
N ASP A 306 7.32 -15.94 2.24
CA ASP A 306 6.38 -15.80 1.13
C ASP A 306 6.79 -14.65 0.19
N TYR A 307 6.25 -14.63 -1.02
CA TYR A 307 6.60 -13.65 -2.04
C TYR A 307 5.35 -13.00 -2.63
N VAL A 308 5.39 -11.68 -2.81
CA VAL A 308 4.34 -10.91 -3.48
C VAL A 308 4.95 -9.96 -4.53
N PRO A 309 4.76 -10.21 -5.83
CA PRO A 309 5.24 -9.30 -6.86
C PRO A 309 4.37 -8.04 -6.93
N THR A 310 5.01 -6.94 -7.33
CA THR A 310 4.33 -5.70 -7.73
C THR A 310 3.75 -5.83 -9.14
N ILE A 311 2.55 -5.32 -9.37
CA ILE A 311 1.95 -5.09 -10.69
C ILE A 311 1.42 -3.67 -10.77
N PHE A 312 1.48 -3.04 -11.95
CA PHE A 312 1.05 -1.65 -12.14
C PHE A 312 0.40 -1.43 -13.50
N PRO A 313 -0.63 -0.57 -13.61
CA PRO A 313 -1.43 -0.45 -14.83
C PRO A 313 -0.75 0.38 -15.93
N GLY A 314 0.23 1.20 -15.56
CA GLY A 314 0.98 2.14 -16.39
C GLY A 314 1.74 3.12 -15.52
N PHE A 315 2.44 4.08 -16.12
CA PHE A 315 3.26 5.05 -15.39
C PHE A 315 3.42 6.36 -16.16
N SER A 316 3.27 7.48 -15.46
CA SER A 316 3.49 8.83 -15.98
C SER A 316 3.64 9.84 -14.84
N TRP A 317 4.64 10.71 -14.93
CA TRP A 317 4.96 11.74 -13.92
C TRP A 317 5.53 13.01 -14.56
N HIS A 318 5.13 13.28 -15.80
CA HIS A 318 5.62 14.38 -16.62
C HIS A 318 5.36 15.75 -15.97
N ASN A 319 4.19 15.97 -15.38
CA ASN A 319 3.89 17.26 -14.74
C ASN A 319 4.73 17.48 -13.47
N MET A 320 5.10 16.40 -12.77
CA MET A 320 6.06 16.47 -11.66
C MET A 320 7.49 16.70 -12.15
N TYR A 321 7.90 16.00 -13.21
CA TYR A 321 9.23 16.04 -13.81
C TYR A 321 9.13 16.24 -15.32
N ASN A 322 9.18 17.50 -15.75
CA ASN A 322 8.92 17.90 -17.15
C ASN A 322 9.88 17.27 -18.20
N GLN A 323 11.01 16.73 -17.78
CA GLN A 323 11.96 16.01 -18.64
C GLN A 323 11.55 14.55 -18.90
N SER A 324 10.69 13.99 -18.06
CA SER A 324 10.18 12.63 -18.21
C SER A 324 9.14 12.58 -19.34
N PRO A 325 9.09 11.51 -20.15
CA PRO A 325 8.05 11.37 -21.16
C PRO A 325 6.65 11.34 -20.54
N MET A 326 5.70 12.05 -21.15
CA MET A 326 4.28 11.86 -20.84
C MET A 326 3.85 10.45 -21.24
N ASN A 327 3.05 9.79 -20.40
CA ASN A 327 2.58 8.43 -20.60
C ASN A 327 3.74 7.43 -20.83
N GLN A 328 4.81 7.57 -20.05
CA GLN A 328 6.07 6.82 -20.19
C GLN A 328 5.86 5.29 -20.27
N THR A 329 4.90 4.75 -19.52
CA THR A 329 4.44 3.37 -19.70
C THR A 329 2.93 3.38 -19.99
N PRO A 330 2.54 3.30 -21.27
CA PRO A 330 1.15 3.29 -21.67
C PRO A 330 0.40 2.08 -21.11
N ARG A 331 -0.88 2.29 -20.76
CA ARG A 331 -1.73 1.20 -20.25
C ARG A 331 -2.23 0.25 -21.34
N ASN A 332 -2.22 0.72 -22.59
CA ASN A 332 -2.54 -0.04 -23.81
C ASN A 332 -3.82 -0.88 -23.68
N ARG A 333 -4.96 -0.23 -23.39
CA ARG A 333 -6.27 -0.88 -23.17
C ARG A 333 -6.21 -2.05 -22.17
N GLY A 334 -5.35 -1.95 -21.16
CA GLY A 334 -5.15 -2.95 -20.12
C GLY A 334 -4.19 -4.09 -20.48
N GLN A 335 -3.66 -4.16 -21.71
CA GLN A 335 -2.75 -5.24 -22.13
C GLN A 335 -1.50 -5.29 -21.25
N PHE A 336 -0.88 -4.15 -20.99
CA PHE A 336 0.29 -4.06 -20.14
C PHE A 336 0.03 -4.58 -18.72
N TYR A 337 -1.09 -4.16 -18.11
CA TYR A 337 -1.46 -4.58 -16.76
C TYR A 337 -1.78 -6.08 -16.72
N TRP A 338 -2.55 -6.56 -17.70
CA TRP A 338 -2.95 -7.96 -17.79
C TRP A 338 -1.76 -8.90 -18.01
N LYS A 339 -0.80 -8.50 -18.85
CA LYS A 339 0.44 -9.24 -19.10
C LYS A 339 1.21 -9.50 -17.80
N GLN A 340 1.27 -8.51 -16.90
CA GLN A 340 1.89 -8.65 -15.58
C GLN A 340 1.10 -9.56 -14.64
N ILE A 341 -0.22 -9.39 -14.58
CA ILE A 341 -1.11 -10.23 -13.76
C ILE A 341 -0.94 -11.71 -14.12
N ILE A 342 -1.03 -12.03 -15.41
CA ILE A 342 -0.92 -13.41 -15.91
C ILE A 342 0.50 -13.93 -15.72
N GLY A 343 1.52 -13.15 -16.05
CA GLY A 343 2.91 -13.55 -15.84
C GLY A 343 3.22 -13.86 -14.38
N ALA A 344 2.77 -13.03 -13.44
CA ALA A 344 2.95 -13.27 -12.01
C ALA A 344 2.23 -14.54 -11.53
N ILE A 345 0.94 -14.71 -11.87
CA ILE A 345 0.16 -15.89 -11.47
C ILE A 345 0.75 -17.18 -12.07
N GLN A 346 1.12 -17.18 -13.35
CA GLN A 346 1.73 -18.33 -14.02
C GLN A 346 3.14 -18.64 -13.52
N SER A 347 3.85 -17.65 -12.98
CA SER A 347 5.11 -17.85 -12.28
C SER A 347 4.94 -18.41 -10.86
N GLY A 348 3.71 -18.58 -10.38
CA GLY A 348 3.40 -19.20 -9.10
C GLY A 348 3.09 -18.21 -7.97
N ALA A 349 2.92 -16.93 -8.27
CA ALA A 349 2.56 -15.94 -7.26
C ALA A 349 1.19 -16.28 -6.63
N GLY A 350 1.16 -16.39 -5.30
CA GLY A 350 -0.06 -16.62 -4.52
C GLY A 350 -0.68 -15.34 -3.95
N MET A 351 -0.07 -14.19 -4.20
CA MET A 351 -0.44 -12.84 -3.74
C MET A 351 -0.06 -11.85 -4.84
N LEU A 352 -0.77 -10.73 -4.96
CA LEU A 352 -0.37 -9.63 -5.85
C LEU A 352 -0.48 -8.29 -5.14
N TYR A 353 0.55 -7.46 -5.28
CA TYR A 353 0.53 -6.06 -4.85
C TYR A 353 0.29 -5.16 -6.05
N VAL A 354 -0.71 -4.29 -5.99
CA VAL A 354 -1.00 -3.29 -7.03
C VAL A 354 -0.41 -1.95 -6.64
N ALA A 355 0.52 -1.45 -7.46
CA ALA A 355 0.97 -0.07 -7.44
C ALA A 355 0.19 0.71 -8.51
N MET A 356 -0.82 1.52 -8.18
CA MET A 356 -1.37 1.87 -6.86
C MET A 356 -2.90 2.03 -6.95
N PHE A 357 -3.60 2.17 -5.81
CA PHE A 357 -5.03 2.48 -5.84
C PHE A 357 -5.31 3.90 -6.35
N ASP A 358 -4.70 4.92 -5.74
CA ASP A 358 -5.06 6.35 -5.89
C ASP A 358 -3.93 7.27 -6.38
N GLU A 359 -2.73 6.76 -6.66
CA GLU A 359 -1.55 7.57 -7.03
C GLU A 359 -1.63 8.14 -8.46
N VAL A 360 -2.35 9.26 -8.59
CA VAL A 360 -2.54 9.99 -9.85
C VAL A 360 -1.36 10.86 -10.27
N ASP A 361 -0.43 11.14 -9.35
CA ASP A 361 0.80 11.89 -9.59
C ASP A 361 1.89 11.08 -10.29
N GLU A 362 1.87 9.75 -10.18
CA GLU A 362 2.79 8.85 -10.90
C GLU A 362 2.08 7.98 -11.97
N GLY A 363 0.80 8.23 -12.22
CA GLY A 363 0.08 7.59 -13.31
C GLY A 363 -0.25 6.11 -13.07
N THR A 364 -0.06 5.62 -11.83
CA THR A 364 -0.21 4.21 -11.43
C THR A 364 -1.59 3.88 -10.87
N ALA A 365 -2.45 4.89 -10.62
CA ALA A 365 -3.78 4.70 -10.02
C ALA A 365 -4.70 3.71 -10.81
N ILE A 366 -5.29 2.73 -10.13
CA ILE A 366 -6.32 1.85 -10.71
C ILE A 366 -7.75 2.36 -10.51
N PHE A 367 -7.97 3.34 -9.63
CA PHE A 367 -9.29 3.92 -9.41
C PHE A 367 -9.81 4.68 -10.65
N LYS A 368 -11.04 5.22 -10.56
CA LYS A 368 -11.68 5.88 -11.70
C LYS A 368 -11.00 7.21 -12.03
N ILE A 369 -10.60 7.37 -13.29
CA ILE A 369 -10.06 8.62 -13.83
C ILE A 369 -10.99 9.22 -14.86
N SER A 370 -10.96 10.54 -15.02
CA SER A 370 -11.80 11.26 -15.96
C SER A 370 -11.43 10.96 -17.41
N LYS A 371 -12.44 10.72 -18.24
CA LYS A 371 -12.30 10.67 -19.71
C LYS A 371 -12.24 12.05 -20.37
N ASN A 372 -12.54 13.10 -19.61
CA ASN A 372 -12.54 14.48 -20.06
C ASN A 372 -11.75 15.34 -19.06
N PRO A 373 -10.43 15.17 -18.96
CA PRO A 373 -9.61 16.01 -18.09
C PRO A 373 -9.64 17.48 -18.55
N PRO A 374 -9.26 18.43 -17.68
CA PRO A 374 -9.12 19.82 -18.09
C PRO A 374 -8.06 20.00 -19.20
N VAL A 375 -8.21 21.08 -19.97
CA VAL A 375 -7.30 21.46 -21.05
C VAL A 375 -6.52 22.73 -20.69
N GLY A 376 -5.39 22.97 -21.34
CA GLY A 376 -4.61 24.19 -21.16
C GLY A 376 -3.10 23.94 -21.19
N LEU A 377 -2.38 24.66 -20.33
CA LEU A 377 -0.91 24.58 -20.24
C LEU A 377 -0.39 23.29 -19.58
N SER A 378 -1.23 22.59 -18.82
CA SER A 378 -0.92 21.25 -18.28
C SER A 378 -1.59 20.19 -19.14
N ASN A 379 -0.90 19.07 -19.35
CA ASN A 379 -1.41 17.93 -20.08
C ASN A 379 -1.74 16.79 -19.11
N PHE A 380 -2.78 16.00 -19.41
CA PHE A 380 -3.16 14.85 -18.59
C PHE A 380 -3.30 13.61 -19.46
N VAL A 381 -2.85 12.47 -18.95
CA VAL A 381 -3.01 11.17 -19.60
C VAL A 381 -4.48 10.79 -19.57
N THR A 382 -4.99 10.34 -20.71
CA THR A 382 -6.35 9.81 -20.87
C THR A 382 -6.29 8.34 -21.28
N PHE A 383 -7.34 7.59 -20.96
CA PHE A 383 -7.53 6.26 -21.53
C PHE A 383 -8.00 6.36 -22.98
N GLU A 384 -7.79 5.27 -23.71
CA GLU A 384 -8.37 5.09 -25.03
C GLU A 384 -9.90 5.22 -24.98
N LYS A 385 -10.52 5.75 -26.04
CA LYS A 385 -11.93 6.18 -26.03
C LYS A 385 -12.93 5.07 -25.64
N ASP A 386 -12.62 3.83 -25.99
CA ASP A 386 -13.45 2.65 -25.71
C ASP A 386 -13.24 2.09 -24.30
N VAL A 387 -12.24 2.56 -23.56
CA VAL A 387 -11.96 2.12 -22.19
C VAL A 387 -12.84 2.89 -21.23
N ARG A 388 -13.53 2.16 -20.34
CA ARG A 388 -14.32 2.72 -19.24
C ARG A 388 -13.41 3.20 -18.11
N GLU A 389 -13.89 4.18 -17.34
CA GLU A 389 -13.21 4.78 -16.19
C GLU A 389 -12.89 3.74 -15.11
N ASP A 390 -13.75 2.73 -14.96
CA ASP A 390 -13.68 1.68 -13.94
C ASP A 390 -12.91 0.42 -14.38
N TYR A 391 -12.38 0.40 -15.60
CA TYR A 391 -11.85 -0.80 -16.21
C TYR A 391 -10.66 -1.41 -15.44
N TYR A 392 -9.78 -0.59 -14.85
CA TYR A 392 -8.64 -1.11 -14.08
C TYR A 392 -9.06 -1.71 -12.73
N LEU A 393 -10.11 -1.18 -12.09
CA LEU A 393 -10.74 -1.83 -10.93
C LEU A 393 -11.31 -3.20 -11.32
N TYR A 394 -11.98 -3.28 -12.47
CA TYR A 394 -12.52 -4.54 -13.00
C TYR A 394 -11.43 -5.59 -13.27
N LEU A 395 -10.33 -5.19 -13.92
CA LEU A 395 -9.19 -6.09 -14.17
C LEU A 395 -8.56 -6.60 -12.86
N THR A 396 -8.39 -5.72 -11.85
CA THR A 396 -7.89 -6.11 -10.53
C THR A 396 -8.83 -7.13 -9.86
N GLY A 397 -10.14 -6.94 -9.96
CA GLY A 397 -11.15 -7.89 -9.48
C GLY A 397 -11.08 -9.26 -10.15
N MET A 398 -10.85 -9.28 -11.46
CA MET A 398 -10.65 -10.52 -12.21
C MET A 398 -9.37 -11.24 -11.78
N ALA A 399 -8.28 -10.51 -11.53
CA ALA A 399 -7.06 -11.07 -10.96
C ALA A 399 -7.31 -11.73 -9.59
N ALA A 400 -8.08 -11.07 -8.73
CA ALA A 400 -8.45 -11.60 -7.42
C ALA A 400 -9.25 -12.92 -7.51
N LYS A 401 -10.19 -13.01 -8.45
CA LYS A 401 -10.93 -14.25 -8.73
C LYS A 401 -10.02 -15.37 -9.25
N MET A 402 -9.08 -15.07 -10.14
CA MET A 402 -8.09 -16.04 -10.64
C MET A 402 -7.18 -16.54 -9.52
N LEU A 403 -6.67 -15.64 -8.68
CA LEU A 403 -5.77 -15.96 -7.59
C LEU A 403 -6.43 -16.87 -6.54
N ARG A 404 -7.72 -16.65 -6.26
CA ARG A 404 -8.55 -17.53 -5.41
C ARG A 404 -9.06 -18.78 -6.12
N LYS A 405 -8.70 -19.01 -7.37
CA LYS A 405 -9.15 -20.14 -8.20
C LYS A 405 -10.68 -20.22 -8.34
N GLN A 406 -11.37 -19.08 -8.23
CA GLN A 406 -12.81 -18.97 -8.47
C GLN A 406 -13.15 -19.01 -9.96
N ILE A 407 -12.19 -18.59 -10.80
CA ILE A 407 -12.22 -18.70 -12.25
C ILE A 407 -10.87 -19.24 -12.73
N PRO A 408 -10.80 -19.89 -13.91
CA PRO A 408 -9.52 -20.29 -14.50
C PRO A 408 -8.68 -19.06 -14.89
N VAL A 409 -7.37 -19.25 -15.00
CA VAL A 409 -6.46 -18.21 -15.49
C VAL A 409 -6.81 -17.88 -16.95
N GLN A 410 -7.09 -16.60 -17.23
CA GLN A 410 -7.48 -16.12 -18.56
C GLN A 410 -6.32 -15.36 -19.20
N VAL A 411 -5.69 -15.94 -20.22
CA VAL A 411 -4.50 -15.33 -20.86
C VAL A 411 -4.86 -14.05 -21.62
N THR A 412 -6.04 -14.00 -22.24
CA THR A 412 -6.52 -12.83 -22.98
C THR A 412 -7.14 -11.81 -22.02
N VAL A 413 -6.78 -10.53 -22.19
CA VAL A 413 -7.39 -9.45 -21.41
C VAL A 413 -8.91 -9.39 -21.65
N PRO A 414 -9.73 -9.32 -20.60
CA PRO A 414 -11.15 -9.02 -20.73
C PRO A 414 -11.37 -7.73 -21.55
N LYS A 415 -12.40 -7.66 -22.39
CA LYS A 415 -12.66 -6.44 -23.16
C LYS A 415 -13.10 -5.29 -22.23
N PRO A 416 -12.69 -4.05 -22.52
CA PRO A 416 -13.08 -2.86 -21.77
C PRO A 416 -14.58 -2.54 -21.81
#